data_AF-A0A3C0U3T2-F1
#
_entry.id   AF-A0A3C0U3T2-F1
#
_cell.length_a   1.000
_cell.length_b   1.000
_cell.length_c   1.000
_cell.angle_alpha   90.00
_cell.angle_beta   90.00
_cell.angle_gamma   90.00
#
_symmetry.space_group_name_H-M   'P 1'
#
loop_
_entity.id
_entity.type
_entity.pdbx_description
1 polymer ?
#
loop_
_entity_poly.entity_id
_entity_poly.type
_entity_poly.pdbx_seq_one_letter_code
_entity_poly.pdbx_strand_id
1 'polypeptide(L)'
;MKLEARFTSRDNSLFKLDGTEVPVSNADVVPCAECVPDSAPSEGGPFFVKVPWTQVGLDEEHYNEEFLAIFRDWLKVLEERNLYAVVVPEADSDTSTQAKKEDLTASMKHCARRIKDCASVIGFAIPDETDPAFFKEELGAKHAQYVFFSKNPAVLSDGSVVRY
;
A
#
# COMPACT_ATOMS: atom_id res chain seq x y z
N MET A 1 -11.08 -5.26 14.76
CA MET A 1 -9.83 -5.85 15.29
C MET A 1 -8.68 -4.96 14.81
N LYS A 2 -7.77 -4.52 15.69
CA LYS A 2 -6.55 -3.81 15.28
C LYS A 2 -5.53 -4.88 14.90
N LEU A 3 -4.97 -4.83 13.69
CA LEU A 3 -3.85 -5.70 13.33
C LEU A 3 -2.59 -5.18 14.04
N GLU A 4 -1.78 -6.10 14.53
CA GLU A 4 -0.46 -5.77 15.06
C GLU A 4 0.53 -5.57 13.90
N ALA A 5 1.52 -4.70 14.11
CA ALA A 5 2.62 -4.54 13.17
C ALA A 5 3.35 -5.87 13.01
N ARG A 6 3.70 -6.21 11.76
CA ARG A 6 4.53 -7.39 11.43
C ARG A 6 5.89 -7.01 10.87
N PHE A 7 6.01 -5.76 10.44
CA PHE A 7 7.19 -5.21 9.81
C PHE A 7 7.51 -3.85 10.42
N THR A 8 8.76 -3.44 10.26
CA THR A 8 9.25 -2.12 10.63
C THR A 8 10.27 -1.66 9.61
N SER A 9 10.52 -0.36 9.59
CA SER A 9 11.48 0.31 8.71
C SER A 9 12.66 0.82 9.54
N ARG A 10 13.88 0.58 9.08
CA ARG A 10 15.09 1.15 9.67
C ARG A 10 16.12 1.41 8.57
N ASP A 11 16.77 2.56 8.59
CA ASP A 11 17.81 2.94 7.61
C ASP A 11 17.35 2.79 6.15
N ASN A 12 16.09 3.13 5.89
CA ASN A 12 15.40 2.93 4.60
C ASN A 12 15.28 1.46 4.11
N SER A 13 15.50 0.47 4.97
CA SER A 13 15.27 -0.96 4.69
C SER A 13 14.06 -1.49 5.46
N LEU A 14 13.43 -2.54 4.92
CA LEU A 14 12.31 -3.24 5.54
C LEU A 14 12.83 -4.39 6.42
N PHE A 15 12.27 -4.54 7.61
CA PHE A 15 12.59 -5.61 8.55
C PHE A 15 11.31 -6.26 9.07
N LYS A 16 11.38 -7.56 9.35
CA LYS A 16 10.43 -8.22 10.26
C LYS A 16 10.69 -7.76 11.69
N LEU A 17 9.72 -7.95 12.59
CA LEU A 17 9.88 -7.60 14.00
C LEU A 17 10.98 -8.39 14.73
N ASP A 18 11.39 -9.54 14.19
CA ASP A 18 12.52 -10.33 14.71
C ASP A 18 13.91 -9.78 14.29
N GLY A 19 13.94 -8.71 13.49
CA GLY A 19 15.16 -8.08 12.99
C GLY A 19 15.68 -8.65 11.67
N THR A 20 14.98 -9.62 11.06
CA THR A 20 15.33 -10.14 9.72
C THR A 20 15.05 -9.09 8.66
N GLU A 21 16.06 -8.75 7.86
CA GLU A 21 15.90 -7.86 6.71
C GLU A 21 15.08 -8.53 5.60
N VAL A 22 14.16 -7.78 5.01
CA VAL A 22 13.32 -8.22 3.90
C VAL A 22 13.71 -7.41 2.67
N PRO A 23 14.36 -8.01 1.66
CA PRO A 23 14.77 -7.30 0.47
C PRO A 23 13.54 -6.88 -0.36
N VAL A 24 13.54 -5.64 -0.84
CA VAL A 24 12.43 -5.07 -1.64
C VAL A 24 12.86 -4.49 -2.98
N SER A 25 14.17 -4.42 -3.26
CA SER A 25 14.74 -3.75 -4.44
C SER A 25 14.52 -4.47 -5.77
N ASN A 26 14.11 -5.74 -5.76
CA ASN A 26 13.75 -6.53 -6.95
C ASN A 26 12.38 -7.21 -6.78
N ALA A 27 11.52 -6.60 -5.98
CA ALA A 27 10.22 -7.15 -5.69
C ALA A 27 9.32 -7.11 -6.93
N ASP A 28 8.53 -8.17 -7.12
CA ASP A 28 7.61 -8.28 -8.25
C ASP A 28 6.53 -7.20 -8.18
N VAL A 29 6.29 -6.55 -9.33
CA VAL A 29 5.27 -5.52 -9.46
C VAL A 29 4.04 -6.14 -10.14
N VAL A 30 2.89 -6.03 -9.50
CA VAL A 30 1.64 -6.65 -9.96
C VAL A 30 0.59 -5.57 -10.23
N PRO A 31 -0.01 -5.49 -11.43
CA PRO A 31 -1.16 -4.61 -11.66
C PRO A 31 -2.37 -5.08 -10.85
N CYS A 32 -3.11 -4.18 -10.21
CA CYS A 32 -4.28 -4.57 -9.41
C CYS A 32 -5.40 -5.24 -10.23
N ALA A 33 -5.44 -5.02 -11.54
CA ALA A 33 -6.37 -5.68 -12.46
C ALA A 33 -6.14 -7.21 -12.52
N GLU A 34 -4.93 -7.68 -12.19
CA GLU A 34 -4.59 -9.09 -12.14
C GLU A 34 -4.85 -9.70 -10.76
N CYS A 35 -5.18 -8.90 -9.73
CA CYS A 35 -5.38 -9.36 -8.35
C CYS A 35 -6.77 -9.96 -8.12
N VAL A 36 -7.02 -11.13 -8.72
CA VAL A 36 -8.21 -11.96 -8.51
C VAL A 36 -7.84 -13.22 -7.73
N PRO A 37 -8.68 -13.78 -6.84
CA PRO A 37 -8.27 -14.85 -5.91
C PRO A 37 -7.48 -16.02 -6.53
N ASP A 38 -7.89 -16.48 -7.71
CA ASP A 38 -7.26 -17.63 -8.40
C ASP A 38 -5.89 -17.31 -9.02
N SER A 39 -5.54 -16.03 -9.19
CA SER A 39 -4.25 -15.60 -9.75
C SER A 39 -3.18 -15.36 -8.69
N ALA A 40 -3.52 -15.48 -7.40
CA ALA A 40 -2.57 -15.21 -6.33
C ALA A 40 -1.32 -16.09 -6.48
N PRO A 41 -0.11 -15.52 -6.32
CA PRO A 41 1.14 -16.27 -6.38
C PRO A 41 1.25 -17.28 -5.24
N SER A 42 1.96 -18.39 -5.47
CA SER A 42 2.17 -19.45 -4.48
C SER A 42 3.44 -19.27 -3.62
N GLU A 43 4.41 -18.48 -4.10
CA GLU A 43 5.68 -18.21 -3.43
C GLU A 43 6.23 -16.82 -3.83
N GLY A 44 7.26 -16.34 -3.11
CA GLY A 44 7.95 -15.08 -3.39
C GLY A 44 7.54 -13.91 -2.50
N GLY A 45 7.61 -12.70 -3.04
CA GLY A 45 7.21 -11.46 -2.37
C GLY A 45 8.28 -10.80 -1.48
N PRO A 46 8.01 -9.58 -0.96
CA PRO A 46 6.72 -8.89 -1.04
C PRO A 46 6.34 -8.42 -2.45
N PHE A 47 5.05 -8.38 -2.79
CA PHE A 47 4.54 -7.95 -4.10
C PHE A 47 4.15 -6.47 -4.07
N PHE A 48 4.61 -5.68 -5.02
CA PHE A 48 4.25 -4.27 -5.16
C PHE A 48 3.04 -4.14 -6.07
N VAL A 49 1.86 -3.99 -5.48
CA VAL A 49 0.60 -3.94 -6.21
C VAL A 49 0.31 -2.52 -6.64
N LYS A 50 0.36 -2.27 -7.94
CA LYS A 50 -0.02 -0.99 -8.53
C LYS A 50 -1.53 -0.81 -8.51
N VAL A 51 -2.02 0.18 -7.77
CA VAL A 51 -3.44 0.47 -7.61
C VAL A 51 -3.72 1.89 -8.11
N PRO A 52 -4.27 2.03 -9.33
CA PRO A 52 -4.77 3.31 -9.80
C PRO A 52 -5.88 3.81 -8.88
N TRP A 53 -5.82 5.07 -8.47
CA TRP A 53 -6.89 5.69 -7.67
C TRP A 53 -8.26 5.67 -8.35
N THR A 54 -8.30 5.76 -9.69
CA THR A 54 -9.51 5.61 -10.50
C THR A 54 -10.14 4.22 -10.36
N GLN A 55 -9.34 3.19 -10.10
CA GLN A 55 -9.82 1.84 -9.86
C GLN A 55 -10.47 1.70 -8.48
N VAL A 56 -10.02 2.48 -7.48
CA VAL A 56 -10.63 2.55 -6.15
C VAL A 56 -11.91 3.38 -6.17
N GLY A 57 -11.94 4.43 -6.99
CA GLY A 57 -12.99 5.44 -7.05
C GLY A 57 -12.54 6.75 -6.44
N LEU A 58 -13.03 7.87 -6.97
CA LEU A 58 -12.50 9.21 -6.71
C LEU A 58 -13.25 9.97 -5.61
N ASP A 59 -14.44 9.51 -5.23
CA ASP A 59 -15.29 10.17 -4.24
C ASP A 59 -16.10 9.16 -3.43
N GLU A 60 -16.63 9.62 -2.28
CA GLU A 60 -17.34 8.77 -1.32
C GLU A 60 -18.62 8.12 -1.86
N GLU A 61 -19.22 8.66 -2.93
CA GLU A 61 -20.43 8.14 -3.55
C GLU A 61 -20.12 7.11 -4.65
N HIS A 62 -18.91 7.13 -5.22
CA HIS A 62 -18.51 6.33 -6.38
C HIS A 62 -17.30 5.43 -6.15
N TYR A 63 -17.06 4.97 -4.92
CA TYR A 63 -16.05 3.95 -4.68
C TYR A 63 -16.42 2.61 -5.34
N ASN A 64 -15.43 1.99 -5.99
CA ASN A 64 -15.57 0.70 -6.63
C ASN A 64 -15.48 -0.43 -5.60
N GLU A 65 -16.59 -0.66 -4.91
CA GLU A 65 -16.65 -1.65 -3.84
C GLU A 65 -16.51 -3.09 -4.31
N GLU A 66 -16.89 -3.37 -5.57
CA GLU A 66 -16.71 -4.67 -6.20
C GLU A 66 -15.21 -4.98 -6.35
N PHE A 67 -14.45 -4.05 -6.92
CA PHE A 67 -13.00 -4.18 -7.01
C PHE A 67 -12.36 -4.34 -5.63
N LEU A 68 -12.73 -3.51 -4.65
CA LEU A 68 -12.15 -3.57 -3.31
C LEU A 68 -12.45 -4.89 -2.60
N ALA A 69 -13.61 -5.50 -2.85
CA ALA A 69 -13.94 -6.83 -2.34
C ALA A 69 -13.06 -7.91 -2.99
N ILE A 70 -12.94 -7.92 -4.32
CA ILE A 70 -12.10 -8.88 -5.06
C ILE A 70 -10.63 -8.73 -4.65
N PHE A 71 -10.14 -7.49 -4.57
CA PHE A 71 -8.77 -7.19 -4.17
C PHE A 71 -8.48 -7.65 -2.74
N ARG A 72 -9.44 -7.43 -1.82
CA ARG A 72 -9.37 -7.95 -0.46
C ARG A 72 -9.29 -9.47 -0.44
N ASP A 73 -10.08 -10.17 -1.24
CA ASP A 73 -10.06 -11.63 -1.29
C ASP A 73 -8.73 -12.16 -1.82
N TRP A 74 -8.14 -11.51 -2.83
CA TRP A 74 -6.78 -11.81 -3.30
C TRP A 74 -5.73 -11.63 -2.19
N LEU A 75 -5.81 -10.53 -1.43
CA LEU A 75 -4.93 -10.29 -0.28
C LEU A 75 -5.12 -11.35 0.82
N LYS A 76 -6.33 -11.88 0.99
CA LYS A 76 -6.60 -12.98 1.93
C LYS A 76 -5.97 -14.29 1.49
N VAL A 77 -5.96 -14.58 0.18
CA VAL A 77 -5.22 -15.73 -0.36
C VAL A 77 -3.70 -15.60 -0.10
N LEU A 78 -3.12 -14.39 -0.21
CA LEU A 78 -1.73 -14.17 0.19
C LEU A 78 -1.51 -14.44 1.68
N GLU A 79 -2.44 -14.01 2.53
CA GLU A 79 -2.36 -14.21 3.99
C GLU A 79 -2.32 -15.69 4.36
N GLU A 80 -3.16 -16.51 3.73
CA GLU A 80 -3.18 -17.98 3.90
C GLU A 80 -1.84 -18.63 3.50
N ARG A 81 -1.14 -18.03 2.53
CA ARG A 81 0.15 -18.50 2.02
C ARG A 81 1.35 -17.86 2.73
N ASN A 82 1.11 -17.01 3.72
CA ASN A 82 2.14 -16.24 4.42
C ASN A 82 3.00 -15.38 3.47
N LEU A 83 2.37 -14.87 2.41
CA LEU A 83 2.93 -13.94 1.45
C LEU A 83 2.43 -12.52 1.73
N TYR A 84 3.15 -11.54 1.21
CA TYR A 84 2.95 -10.14 1.58
C TYR A 84 2.88 -9.21 0.38
N ALA A 85 2.12 -8.13 0.52
CA ALA A 85 1.95 -7.11 -0.50
C ALA A 85 2.17 -5.70 0.06
N VAL A 86 2.65 -4.82 -0.81
CA VAL A 86 2.74 -3.38 -0.62
C VAL A 86 1.85 -2.72 -1.66
N VAL A 87 0.95 -1.84 -1.23
CA VAL A 87 0.09 -1.09 -2.16
C VAL A 87 0.87 0.10 -2.70
N VAL A 88 0.95 0.22 -4.02
CA VAL A 88 1.59 1.34 -4.73
C VAL A 88 0.48 2.14 -5.41
N PRO A 89 0.05 3.28 -4.83
CA PRO A 89 -0.94 4.10 -5.48
C PRO A 89 -0.41 4.66 -6.79
N GLU A 90 -1.23 4.61 -7.84
CA GLU A 90 -0.94 5.28 -9.10
C GLU A 90 -1.93 6.43 -9.28
N ALA A 91 -1.37 7.64 -9.31
CA ALA A 91 -2.06 8.81 -9.82
C ALA A 91 -2.28 8.67 -11.32
N ASP A 92 -3.42 9.15 -11.80
CA ASP A 92 -3.58 9.41 -13.23
C ASP A 92 -2.82 10.71 -13.58
N SER A 93 -2.57 10.89 -14.86
CA SER A 93 -1.77 11.96 -15.48
C SER A 93 -2.10 13.41 -15.09
N ASP A 94 -3.23 13.67 -14.43
CA ASP A 94 -3.65 15.02 -14.07
C ASP A 94 -3.90 15.19 -12.55
N THR A 95 -2.84 15.17 -11.74
CA THR A 95 -2.80 15.57 -10.31
C THR A 95 -2.30 17.01 -10.11
N SER A 96 -2.56 17.86 -11.11
CA SER A 96 -2.04 19.22 -11.17
C SER A 96 -2.55 20.16 -10.07
N THR A 97 -3.68 19.82 -9.44
CA THR A 97 -4.33 20.66 -8.41
C THR A 97 -4.28 20.03 -7.02
N GLN A 98 -4.29 20.88 -5.99
CA GLN A 98 -4.31 20.45 -4.59
C GLN A 98 -5.51 19.55 -4.26
N ALA A 99 -6.70 19.90 -4.77
CA ALA A 99 -7.91 19.10 -4.59
C ALA A 99 -7.72 17.65 -5.07
N LYS A 100 -7.11 17.47 -6.24
CA LYS A 100 -6.85 16.13 -6.78
C LYS A 100 -5.83 15.33 -5.97
N LYS A 101 -4.85 16.00 -5.34
CA LYS A 101 -3.91 15.33 -4.42
C LYS A 101 -4.61 14.84 -3.15
N GLU A 102 -5.59 15.62 -2.67
CA GLU A 102 -6.44 15.25 -1.55
C GLU A 102 -7.38 14.10 -1.92
N ASP A 103 -7.99 14.13 -3.12
CA ASP A 103 -8.81 13.04 -3.65
C ASP A 103 -8.03 11.71 -3.77
N LEU A 104 -6.76 11.77 -4.20
CA LEU A 104 -5.85 10.62 -4.22
C LEU A 104 -5.62 10.06 -2.81
N THR A 105 -5.37 10.94 -1.84
CA THR A 105 -5.19 10.55 -0.45
C THR A 105 -6.47 9.94 0.13
N ALA A 106 -7.64 10.53 -0.16
CA ALA A 106 -8.94 10.03 0.26
C ALA A 106 -9.27 8.66 -0.34
N SER A 107 -9.01 8.48 -1.64
CA SER A 107 -9.15 7.19 -2.34
C SER A 107 -8.29 6.12 -1.68
N MET A 108 -7.01 6.42 -1.42
CA MET A 108 -6.11 5.46 -0.78
C MET A 108 -6.46 5.19 0.69
N LYS A 109 -6.97 6.19 1.41
CA LYS A 109 -7.52 6.03 2.76
C LYS A 109 -8.73 5.09 2.77
N HIS A 110 -9.60 5.17 1.76
CA HIS A 110 -10.71 4.24 1.62
C HIS A 110 -10.25 2.83 1.28
N CYS A 111 -9.30 2.69 0.34
CA CYS A 111 -8.65 1.42 0.04
C CYS A 111 -8.06 0.78 1.32
N ALA A 112 -7.24 1.53 2.06
CA ALA A 112 -6.65 1.13 3.33
C ALA A 112 -7.72 0.68 4.36
N ARG A 113 -8.86 1.37 4.43
CA ARG A 113 -9.98 1.00 5.30
C ARG A 113 -10.60 -0.34 4.90
N ARG A 114 -10.71 -0.65 3.61
CA ARG A 114 -11.31 -1.90 3.11
C ARG A 114 -10.41 -3.11 3.32
N ILE A 115 -9.10 -2.93 3.17
CA ILE A 115 -8.12 -4.01 3.32
C ILE A 115 -7.48 -4.08 4.71
N LYS A 116 -7.96 -3.27 5.67
CA LYS A 116 -7.36 -3.09 7.01
C LYS A 116 -7.22 -4.37 7.84
N ASP A 117 -7.96 -5.41 7.49
CA ASP A 117 -7.97 -6.70 8.18
C ASP A 117 -7.16 -7.76 7.43
N CYS A 118 -6.47 -7.41 6.34
CA CYS A 118 -5.55 -8.26 5.59
C CYS A 118 -4.14 -8.17 6.20
N ALA A 119 -3.70 -9.22 6.89
CA ALA A 119 -2.39 -9.24 7.53
C ALA A 119 -1.23 -9.43 6.54
N SER A 120 -1.54 -9.76 5.29
CA SER A 120 -0.63 -9.77 4.14
C SER A 120 -0.22 -8.37 3.69
N VAL A 121 -0.95 -7.31 4.04
CA VAL A 121 -0.61 -5.93 3.65
C VAL A 121 0.44 -5.36 4.59
N ILE A 122 1.65 -5.11 4.08
CA ILE A 122 2.75 -4.49 4.82
C ILE A 122 2.50 -2.99 4.99
N GLY A 123 1.98 -2.35 3.94
CA GLY A 123 1.67 -0.93 3.94
C GLY A 123 1.60 -0.35 2.54
N PHE A 124 1.93 0.94 2.43
CA PHE A 124 1.68 1.75 1.24
C PHE A 124 2.93 2.50 0.78
N ALA A 125 3.10 2.59 -0.54
CA ALA A 125 4.00 3.59 -1.10
C ALA A 125 3.37 4.99 -1.01
N ILE A 126 4.20 5.98 -0.70
CA ILE A 126 3.84 7.39 -0.69
C ILE A 126 3.92 7.89 -2.14
N PRO A 127 2.81 8.36 -2.74
CA PRO A 127 2.80 8.89 -4.09
C PRO A 127 3.56 10.22 -4.17
N ASP A 128 4.34 10.42 -5.22
CA ASP A 128 5.16 11.63 -5.42
C ASP A 128 4.31 12.89 -5.60
N GLU A 129 3.06 12.72 -6.02
CA GLU A 129 2.10 13.79 -6.25
C GLU A 129 1.57 14.38 -4.94
N THR A 130 1.56 13.60 -3.86
CA THR A 130 0.96 13.96 -2.57
C THR A 130 1.95 14.62 -1.62
N ASP A 131 1.43 15.30 -0.59
CA ASP A 131 2.26 15.69 0.54
C ASP A 131 2.57 14.46 1.41
N PRO A 132 3.85 14.08 1.60
CA PRO A 132 4.22 12.86 2.32
C PRO A 132 3.80 12.86 3.79
N ALA A 133 3.76 14.01 4.45
CA ALA A 133 3.38 14.10 5.86
C ALA A 133 1.87 13.92 6.00
N PHE A 134 1.10 14.61 5.17
CA PHE A 134 -0.36 14.47 5.11
C PHE A 134 -0.80 13.04 4.77
N PHE A 135 -0.20 12.43 3.74
CA PHE A 135 -0.52 11.06 3.36
C PHE A 135 -0.23 10.06 4.49
N LYS A 136 0.93 10.19 5.14
CA LYS A 136 1.31 9.33 6.28
C LYS A 136 0.36 9.52 7.47
N GLU A 137 -0.03 10.76 7.77
CA GLU A 137 -0.96 11.07 8.86
C GLU A 137 -2.35 10.45 8.60
N GLU A 138 -2.90 10.66 7.41
CA GLU A 138 -4.24 10.20 7.03
C GLU A 138 -4.38 8.67 7.04
N LEU A 139 -3.38 7.96 6.53
CA LEU A 139 -3.37 6.49 6.55
C LEU A 139 -2.97 5.95 7.93
N GLY A 140 -1.97 6.56 8.57
CA GLY A 140 -1.42 6.11 9.86
C GLY A 140 -2.40 6.25 11.03
N ALA A 141 -3.29 7.24 11.00
CA ALA A 141 -4.24 7.53 12.08
C ALA A 141 -5.10 6.33 12.50
N LYS A 142 -5.46 5.45 11.54
CA LYS A 142 -6.26 4.24 11.79
C LYS A 142 -5.51 2.94 11.49
N HIS A 143 -4.34 3.03 10.86
CA HIS A 143 -3.56 1.89 10.39
C HIS A 143 -2.08 2.01 10.78
N ALA A 144 -1.82 2.17 12.08
CA ALA A 144 -0.47 2.33 12.64
C ALA A 144 0.46 1.14 12.37
N GLN A 145 -0.06 -0.01 11.94
CA GLN A 145 0.74 -1.18 11.56
C GLN A 145 1.42 -1.04 10.20
N TYR A 146 1.04 -0.07 9.37
CA TYR A 146 1.57 0.06 8.02
C TYR A 146 2.97 0.68 8.01
N VAL A 147 3.83 0.08 7.19
CA VAL A 147 5.13 0.64 6.82
C VAL A 147 4.95 1.46 5.53
N PHE A 148 5.64 2.59 5.46
CA PHE A 148 5.60 3.46 4.27
C PHE A 148 6.82 3.25 3.39
N PHE A 149 6.60 3.34 2.07
CA PHE A 149 7.62 3.13 1.04
C PHE A 149 7.74 4.35 0.15
N SER A 150 8.92 4.68 -0.36
CA SER A 150 9.09 5.76 -1.33
C SER A 150 10.35 5.58 -2.18
N LYS A 151 10.30 6.09 -3.41
CA LYS A 151 11.47 6.25 -4.29
C LYS A 151 12.11 7.63 -4.15
N ASN A 152 11.39 8.58 -3.57
CA ASN A 152 11.78 9.98 -3.51
C ASN A 152 12.86 10.20 -2.44
N PRO A 153 14.08 10.63 -2.81
CA PRO A 153 15.16 10.87 -1.85
C PRO A 153 14.81 11.89 -0.76
N ALA A 154 13.93 12.86 -1.05
CA ALA A 154 13.51 13.85 -0.05
C ALA A 154 12.70 13.20 1.09
N VAL A 155 11.87 12.20 0.75
CA VAL A 155 11.00 11.48 1.70
C VAL A 155 11.78 10.46 2.53
N LEU A 156 12.90 9.98 2.00
CA LEU A 156 13.77 8.99 2.65
C LEU A 156 14.70 9.59 3.71
N SER A 157 14.73 10.91 3.87
CA SER A 157 15.72 11.65 4.66
C SER A 157 15.77 11.29 6.15
N ASP A 158 14.65 10.84 6.73
CA ASP A 158 14.56 10.49 8.16
C ASP A 158 14.84 8.99 8.47
N GLY A 159 15.11 8.18 7.44
CA GLY A 159 15.37 6.74 7.59
C GLY A 159 14.16 5.87 7.93
N SER A 160 12.98 6.47 8.13
CA SER A 160 11.73 5.80 8.56
C SER A 160 10.86 5.31 7.40
N VAL A 161 11.20 5.66 6.17
CA VAL A 161 10.50 5.23 4.95
C VAL A 161 11.38 4.24 4.21
N VAL A 162 10.81 3.11 3.78
CA VAL A 162 11.56 2.08 3.06
C VAL A 162 11.79 2.52 1.61
N ARG A 163 13.03 2.39 1.13
CA ARG A 163 13.39 2.57 -0.28
C ARG A 163 13.06 1.29 -1.04
N TYR A 164 12.42 1.43 -2.20
CA TYR A 164 12.06 0.32 -3.09
C TYR A 164 12.23 0.69 -4.56
#